data_AF-A0A353SZ36-F1
#
_entry.id   AF-A0A353SZ36-F1
#
_cell.length_a   1.000
_cell.length_b   1.000
_cell.length_c   1.000
_cell.angle_alpha   90.00
_cell.angle_beta   90.00
_cell.angle_gamma   90.00
#
_symmetry.space_group_name_H-M   'P 1'
#
loop_
_entity.id
_entity.type
_entity.pdbx_description
1 polymer ?
#
loop_
_entity_poly.entity_id
_entity_poly.type
_entity_poly.pdbx_seq_one_letter_code
_entity_poly.pdbx_strand_id
1 'polypeptide(L)'
;MQNRLCKYGLISLFLLTLGVVVYNLPPVKSRLDWRLNELRAKIKYVISPPEQVVFVPQGQKADSRTAIPQSQLSDPTPSPTLLSTESITPSSPIPYPTITPMPIPDKVQLSGYLHEYQGWNNCGPATLAMALSFWGWEGSQYDIASEVKPYTGDKNVMPFEMADYIETHTDFSVIVRMGGELDLLKRLIAAGYPVIIEKGFEDSKFNGWMGHYELITGFDNDTHRFTAQDSYMGPNIQIPFETLESYWRAFNFTYLVVYPVEQELDVISVLAYQAEKIFADQFAAQKASEEISYLTDRDLFFAWFNRGSSLVILQDYTNAASAYDQAFALYPSIQEEARPWRMMWYQTGPYWAYYYTGRYQDVIDLATTTLDNMSEPVLEESYFWRALAKEALGDINGASDDLRQSLVYHPGFEPVLSHLQKLGISTSTP
;
A
#
# COMPACT_ATOMS: atom_id res chain seq x y z
N MET A 1 -0.65 15.39 -61.16
CA MET A 1 -0.97 15.53 -59.72
C MET A 1 -0.97 14.19 -58.96
N GLN A 2 -1.64 13.15 -59.47
CA GLN A 2 -1.73 11.80 -58.86
C GLN A 2 -0.38 11.15 -58.47
N ASN A 3 0.63 11.22 -59.33
CA ASN A 3 1.96 10.62 -59.05
C ASN A 3 2.74 11.31 -57.92
N ARG A 4 2.44 12.57 -57.60
CA ARG A 4 3.08 13.28 -56.48
C ARG A 4 2.40 12.92 -55.15
N LEU A 5 1.08 12.89 -55.12
CA LEU A 5 0.29 12.44 -53.96
C LEU A 5 0.64 11.00 -53.54
N CYS A 6 0.82 10.09 -54.50
CA CYS A 6 1.23 8.71 -54.22
C CYS A 6 2.66 8.62 -53.63
N LYS A 7 3.60 9.43 -54.13
CA LYS A 7 4.96 9.53 -53.57
C LYS A 7 4.98 10.10 -52.16
N TYR A 8 4.21 11.16 -51.89
CA TYR A 8 4.12 11.73 -50.53
C TYR A 8 3.45 10.77 -49.54
N GLY A 9 2.46 9.99 -49.99
CA GLY A 9 1.85 8.92 -49.18
C GLY A 9 2.84 7.83 -48.81
N LEU A 10 3.65 7.35 -49.77
CA LEU A 10 4.68 6.34 -49.52
C LEU A 10 5.79 6.85 -48.59
N ILE A 11 6.23 8.11 -48.75
CA ILE A 11 7.21 8.73 -47.86
C ILE A 11 6.64 8.87 -46.44
N SER A 12 5.38 9.29 -46.30
CA SER A 12 4.74 9.42 -44.99
C SER A 12 4.60 8.06 -44.29
N LEU A 13 4.21 7.02 -45.03
CA LEU A 13 4.13 5.66 -44.51
C LEU A 13 5.51 5.14 -44.08
N PHE A 14 6.55 5.39 -44.89
CA PHE A 14 7.93 5.03 -44.55
C PHE A 14 8.45 5.76 -43.31
N LEU A 15 8.15 7.05 -43.17
CA LEU A 15 8.55 7.81 -41.97
C LEU A 15 7.79 7.34 -40.73
N LEU A 16 6.51 7.00 -40.86
CA LEU A 16 5.72 6.41 -39.77
C LEU A 16 6.27 5.05 -39.35
N THR A 17 6.56 4.16 -40.30
CA THR A 17 7.11 2.83 -39.99
C THR A 17 8.50 2.94 -39.39
N LEU A 18 9.37 3.81 -39.93
CA LEU A 18 10.68 4.09 -39.36
C LEU A 18 10.56 4.67 -37.94
N GLY A 19 9.59 5.55 -37.70
CA GLY A 19 9.28 6.08 -36.37
C GLY A 19 8.90 4.98 -35.38
N VAL A 20 8.04 4.03 -35.79
CA VAL A 20 7.67 2.87 -34.96
C VAL A 20 8.88 1.98 -34.67
N VAL A 21 9.72 1.70 -35.68
CA VAL A 21 10.93 0.90 -35.50
C VAL A 21 11.90 1.58 -34.53
N VAL A 22 12.16 2.87 -34.71
CA VAL A 22 13.05 3.65 -33.84
C VAL A 22 12.50 3.73 -32.42
N TYR A 23 11.19 3.92 -32.26
CA TYR A 23 10.54 3.95 -30.95
C TYR A 23 10.69 2.62 -30.18
N ASN A 24 10.60 1.48 -30.87
CA ASN A 24 10.75 0.17 -30.25
C ASN A 24 12.21 -0.22 -29.94
N LEU A 25 13.20 0.61 -30.30
CA LEU A 25 14.58 0.39 -29.84
C LEU A 25 14.65 0.60 -28.31
N PRO A 26 15.22 -0.34 -27.54
CA PRO A 26 15.29 -0.26 -26.08
C PRO A 26 15.75 1.09 -25.50
N PRO A 27 16.83 1.76 -26.00
CA PRO A 27 17.27 3.03 -25.44
C PRO A 27 16.33 4.21 -25.75
N VAL A 28 15.48 4.10 -26.77
CA VAL A 28 14.48 5.11 -27.13
C VAL A 28 13.23 4.88 -26.30
N LYS A 29 12.77 3.64 -26.28
CA LYS A 29 11.60 3.19 -25.52
C LYS A 29 11.71 3.56 -24.04
N SER A 30 12.84 3.24 -23.38
CA SER A 30 13.06 3.56 -21.96
C SER A 30 13.05 5.07 -21.65
N ARG A 31 13.35 5.93 -22.63
CA ARG A 31 13.36 7.40 -22.47
C ARG A 31 12.04 8.06 -22.80
N LEU A 32 11.19 7.42 -23.61
CA LEU A 32 9.96 8.00 -24.13
C LEU A 32 8.68 7.39 -23.54
N ASP A 33 8.69 6.11 -23.16
CA ASP A 33 7.49 5.40 -22.71
C ASP A 33 6.81 6.10 -21.53
N TRP A 34 7.57 6.42 -20.49
CA TRP A 34 7.01 7.10 -19.32
C TRP A 34 6.40 8.48 -19.67
N ARG A 35 6.97 9.21 -20.64
CA ARG A 35 6.44 10.51 -21.10
C ARG A 35 5.14 10.35 -21.88
N LEU A 36 5.06 9.31 -22.70
CA LEU A 36 3.83 8.97 -23.44
C LEU A 36 2.74 8.56 -22.46
N ASN A 37 3.07 7.77 -21.45
CA ASN A 37 2.16 7.35 -20.40
C ASN A 37 1.67 8.55 -19.57
N GLU A 38 2.57 9.47 -19.21
CA GLU A 38 2.22 10.71 -18.53
C GLU A 38 1.30 11.60 -19.38
N LEU A 39 1.58 11.74 -20.69
CA LEU A 39 0.73 12.49 -21.61
C LEU A 39 -0.66 11.85 -21.74
N ARG A 40 -0.72 10.52 -21.86
CA ARG A 40 -1.98 9.77 -21.90
C ARG A 40 -2.79 9.97 -20.63
N ALA A 41 -2.13 9.92 -19.47
CA ALA A 41 -2.74 10.17 -18.18
C ALA A 41 -3.30 11.59 -18.10
N LYS A 42 -2.52 12.61 -18.49
CA LYS A 42 -2.97 14.01 -18.55
C LYS A 42 -4.21 14.16 -19.44
N ILE A 43 -4.22 13.57 -20.63
CA ILE A 43 -5.38 13.62 -21.54
C ILE A 43 -6.59 12.95 -20.90
N LYS A 44 -6.44 11.74 -20.33
CA LYS A 44 -7.54 11.03 -19.70
C LYS A 44 -8.13 11.84 -18.54
N TYR A 45 -7.30 12.33 -17.64
CA TYR A 45 -7.76 13.01 -16.43
C TYR A 45 -8.34 14.40 -16.71
N VAL A 46 -8.02 15.04 -17.83
CA VAL A 46 -8.75 16.24 -18.29
C VAL A 46 -10.17 15.90 -18.77
N ILE A 47 -10.36 14.73 -19.40
CA ILE A 47 -11.66 14.30 -19.94
C ILE A 47 -12.54 13.68 -18.84
N SER A 48 -11.92 12.96 -17.91
CA SER A 48 -12.56 12.23 -16.82
C SER A 48 -11.72 12.43 -15.56
N PRO A 49 -11.95 13.54 -14.83
CA PRO A 49 -11.18 13.87 -13.62
C PRO A 49 -11.36 12.80 -12.54
N PRO A 50 -10.28 12.11 -12.14
CA PRO A 50 -10.40 11.00 -11.20
C PRO A 50 -10.83 11.44 -9.80
N GLU A 51 -10.56 12.68 -9.42
CA GLU A 51 -11.02 13.32 -8.20
C GLU A 51 -12.55 13.45 -8.12
N GLN A 52 -13.26 13.45 -9.25
CA GLN A 52 -14.73 13.57 -9.29
C GLN A 52 -15.44 12.23 -9.13
N VAL A 53 -14.72 11.12 -9.26
CA VAL A 53 -15.28 9.77 -9.14
C VAL A 53 -15.51 9.46 -7.66
N VAL A 54 -16.74 9.07 -7.33
CA VAL A 54 -17.15 8.70 -5.97
C VAL A 54 -17.64 7.26 -5.97
N PHE A 55 -17.04 6.44 -5.11
CA PHE A 55 -17.57 5.13 -4.76
C PHE A 55 -18.54 5.25 -3.58
N VAL A 56 -19.74 4.68 -3.71
CA VAL A 56 -20.74 4.61 -2.64
C VAL A 56 -21.01 3.15 -2.34
N PRO A 57 -20.53 2.61 -1.19
CA PRO A 57 -20.81 1.25 -0.79
C PRO A 57 -22.33 1.03 -0.65
N GLN A 58 -22.85 -0.04 -1.24
CA GLN A 58 -24.28 -0.35 -1.26
C GLN A 58 -24.75 -1.10 0.00
N GLY A 59 -23.82 -1.65 0.78
CA GLY A 59 -24.11 -2.50 1.93
C GLY A 59 -24.57 -3.89 1.50
N GLN A 60 -24.86 -4.76 2.47
CA GLN A 60 -25.57 -6.01 2.18
C GLN A 60 -26.99 -5.67 1.72
N LYS A 61 -27.22 -5.54 0.41
CA LYS A 61 -28.57 -5.71 -0.13
C LYS A 61 -28.96 -7.16 0.17
N ALA A 62 -29.96 -7.34 1.02
CA ALA A 62 -30.56 -8.64 1.30
C ALA A 62 -31.27 -9.16 0.04
N ASP A 63 -30.51 -9.57 -0.98
CA ASP A 63 -31.05 -10.35 -2.07
C ASP A 63 -31.44 -11.71 -1.50
N SER A 64 -32.74 -11.84 -1.22
CA SER A 64 -33.38 -13.05 -0.69
C SER A 64 -33.42 -14.19 -1.71
N ARG A 65 -32.42 -14.29 -2.60
CA ARG A 65 -32.42 -15.19 -3.75
C ARG A 65 -31.08 -15.86 -4.04
N THR A 66 -30.28 -16.16 -3.02
CA THR A 66 -29.31 -17.26 -3.08
C THR A 66 -28.84 -17.60 -1.67
N ALA A 67 -29.70 -18.26 -0.90
CA ALA A 67 -29.22 -19.07 0.20
C ALA A 67 -28.50 -20.28 -0.41
N ILE A 68 -27.16 -20.22 -0.49
CA ILE A 68 -26.36 -21.40 -0.74
C ILE A 68 -26.56 -22.32 0.48
N PRO A 69 -26.84 -23.63 0.31
CA PRO A 69 -26.96 -24.54 1.43
C PRO A 69 -25.61 -24.63 2.14
N GLN A 70 -25.54 -24.08 3.35
CA GLN A 70 -24.46 -24.33 4.28
C GLN A 70 -24.64 -25.77 4.81
N SER A 71 -24.10 -26.74 4.07
CA SER A 71 -23.85 -28.10 4.53
C SER A 71 -22.54 -28.55 3.86
N GLN A 72 -21.46 -28.95 4.52
CA GLN A 72 -21.35 -29.72 5.74
C GLN A 72 -20.08 -29.33 6.50
N LEU A 73 -20.21 -28.86 7.74
CA LEU A 73 -19.23 -29.06 8.81
C LEU A 73 -20.06 -29.23 10.09
N SER A 74 -20.64 -30.42 10.23
CA SER A 74 -21.31 -30.85 11.45
C SER A 74 -20.37 -31.78 12.18
N ASP A 75 -19.74 -31.27 13.23
CA ASP A 75 -19.50 -32.02 14.45
C ASP A 75 -19.95 -31.15 15.65
N PRO A 76 -20.76 -31.69 16.58
CA PRO A 76 -21.33 -30.91 17.66
C PRO A 76 -20.29 -30.72 18.76
N THR A 77 -19.81 -29.49 18.94
CA THR A 77 -19.13 -29.12 20.19
C THR A 77 -20.20 -28.97 21.29
N PRO A 78 -20.02 -29.60 22.47
CA PRO A 78 -21.02 -29.57 23.52
C PRO A 78 -21.22 -28.13 24.06
N SER A 79 -22.48 -27.80 24.30
CA SER A 79 -22.92 -26.57 24.96
C SER A 79 -22.20 -26.40 26.30
N PRO A 80 -21.69 -25.20 26.64
CA PRO A 80 -21.08 -24.98 27.94
C PRO A 80 -22.17 -24.97 29.01
N THR A 81 -22.22 -26.06 29.78
CA THR A 81 -22.88 -26.08 31.09
C THR A 81 -22.29 -24.96 31.94
N LEU A 82 -23.13 -24.04 32.41
CA LEU A 82 -22.76 -23.02 33.39
C LEU A 82 -22.25 -23.71 34.67
N LEU A 83 -20.93 -23.79 34.83
CA LEU A 83 -20.31 -24.11 36.11
C LEU A 83 -20.24 -22.84 36.95
N SER A 84 -20.75 -22.96 38.18
CA SER A 84 -20.65 -21.94 39.22
C SER A 84 -19.24 -21.38 39.34
N THR A 85 -19.15 -20.05 39.31
CA THR A 85 -17.94 -19.28 39.60
C THR A 85 -17.49 -19.54 41.04
N GLU A 86 -16.45 -20.34 41.23
CA GLU A 86 -15.64 -20.24 42.44
C GLU A 86 -14.74 -19.01 42.32
N SER A 87 -14.83 -18.15 43.34
CA SER A 87 -14.08 -16.91 43.47
C SER A 87 -12.59 -17.22 43.61
N ILE A 88 -11.84 -17.07 42.52
CA ILE A 88 -10.37 -17.08 42.55
C ILE A 88 -9.91 -15.73 43.09
N THR A 89 -9.30 -15.73 44.27
CA THR A 89 -8.56 -14.59 44.82
C THR A 89 -7.54 -14.06 43.81
N PRO A 90 -7.42 -12.74 43.61
CA PRO A 90 -6.50 -12.17 42.64
C PRO A 90 -5.05 -12.46 43.04
N SER A 91 -4.31 -13.18 42.18
CA SER A 91 -2.86 -13.28 42.29
C SER A 91 -2.25 -11.92 41.97
N SER A 92 -1.34 -11.44 42.82
CA SER A 92 -0.58 -10.19 42.62
C SER A 92 -0.04 -10.06 41.19
N PRO A 93 -0.09 -8.87 40.59
CA PRO A 93 0.57 -8.62 39.31
C PRO A 93 2.07 -8.85 39.45
N ILE A 94 2.63 -9.63 38.52
CA ILE A 94 4.07 -9.75 38.35
C ILE A 94 4.58 -8.33 38.01
N PRO A 95 5.59 -7.80 38.72
CA PRO A 95 6.12 -6.48 38.41
C PRO A 95 6.72 -6.49 36.99
N TYR A 96 6.13 -5.67 36.12
CA TYR A 96 6.67 -5.39 34.79
C TYR A 96 8.03 -4.71 34.93
N PRO A 97 9.04 -5.06 34.10
CA PRO A 97 10.29 -4.31 34.08
C PRO A 97 9.97 -2.84 33.79
N THR A 98 10.32 -1.96 34.72
CA THR A 98 10.26 -0.51 34.51
C THR A 98 11.37 -0.15 33.53
N ILE A 99 11.05 -0.12 32.24
CA ILE A 99 11.97 0.40 31.22
C ILE A 99 12.22 1.86 31.57
N THR A 100 13.40 2.17 32.09
CA THR A 100 13.79 3.55 32.33
C THR A 100 14.11 4.14 30.97
N PRO A 101 13.34 5.12 30.44
CA PRO A 101 13.57 5.63 29.09
C PRO A 101 14.97 6.23 29.03
N MET A 102 15.79 5.72 28.13
CA MET A 102 17.10 6.29 27.84
C MET A 102 16.89 7.72 27.36
N PRO A 103 17.61 8.73 27.88
CA PRO A 103 17.41 10.11 27.47
C PRO A 103 17.72 10.25 25.98
N ILE A 104 16.70 10.62 25.21
CA ILE A 104 16.80 10.87 23.78
C ILE A 104 17.55 12.20 23.61
N PRO A 105 18.63 12.25 22.80
CA PRO A 105 19.29 13.52 22.50
C PRO A 105 18.33 14.54 21.86
N ASP A 106 18.56 15.83 22.05
CA ASP A 106 17.70 16.87 21.45
C ASP A 106 17.77 16.92 19.91
N LYS A 107 18.87 16.43 19.35
CA LYS A 107 19.11 16.37 17.91
C LYS A 107 19.94 15.15 17.55
N VAL A 108 19.54 14.45 16.50
CA VAL A 108 20.28 13.32 15.93
C VAL A 108 20.28 13.42 14.40
N GLN A 109 21.42 13.14 13.78
CA GLN A 109 21.53 12.98 12.34
C GLN A 109 22.39 11.76 12.05
N LEU A 110 21.79 10.72 11.46
CA LEU A 110 22.51 9.56 10.98
C LEU A 110 23.27 9.92 9.69
N SER A 111 24.35 9.19 9.43
CA SER A 111 25.19 9.32 8.24
C SER A 111 25.65 7.93 7.79
N GLY A 112 26.04 7.76 6.52
CA GLY A 112 26.54 6.49 5.99
C GLY A 112 25.61 5.82 4.97
N TYR A 113 24.44 6.39 4.73
CA TYR A 113 23.57 6.02 3.61
C TYR A 113 24.01 6.69 2.30
N LEU A 114 23.70 6.04 1.19
CA LEU A 114 23.84 6.56 -0.16
C LEU A 114 22.47 7.01 -0.66
N HIS A 115 22.36 8.28 -1.06
CA HIS A 115 21.12 8.80 -1.62
C HIS A 115 20.94 8.33 -3.07
N GLU A 116 19.71 7.92 -3.41
CA GLU A 116 19.34 7.49 -4.76
C GLU A 116 18.03 8.15 -5.20
N TYR A 117 18.03 8.74 -6.40
CA TYR A 117 16.81 9.27 -7.02
C TYR A 117 16.00 8.14 -7.66
N GLN A 118 14.69 8.14 -7.46
CA GLN A 118 13.83 7.10 -8.03
C GLN A 118 13.73 7.18 -9.56
N GLY A 119 13.61 6.00 -10.17
CA GLY A 119 13.07 5.80 -11.50
C GLY A 119 11.54 5.88 -11.51
N TRP A 120 10.96 5.51 -12.66
CA TRP A 120 9.52 5.53 -12.86
C TRP A 120 8.81 4.54 -11.90
N ASN A 121 7.94 5.07 -11.03
CA ASN A 121 7.23 4.31 -9.99
C ASN A 121 8.15 3.43 -9.11
N ASN A 122 9.34 3.92 -8.77
CA ASN A 122 10.33 3.19 -7.96
C ASN A 122 10.55 3.80 -6.57
N CYS A 123 9.60 4.56 -6.02
CA CYS A 123 9.78 5.18 -4.70
C CYS A 123 10.09 4.16 -3.59
N GLY A 124 9.38 3.02 -3.56
CA GLY A 124 9.65 1.91 -2.63
C GLY A 124 11.06 1.33 -2.82
N PRO A 125 11.39 0.76 -4.01
CA PRO A 125 12.71 0.21 -4.28
C PRO A 125 13.87 1.19 -4.03
N ALA A 126 13.74 2.46 -4.42
CA ALA A 126 14.79 3.46 -4.19
C ALA A 126 14.96 3.78 -2.70
N THR A 127 13.86 3.88 -1.95
CA THR A 127 13.91 4.14 -0.50
C THR A 127 14.49 2.94 0.24
N LEU A 128 14.16 1.72 -0.18
CA LEU A 128 14.75 0.50 0.36
C LEU A 128 16.25 0.41 0.07
N ALA A 129 16.70 0.73 -1.16
CA ALA A 129 18.11 0.79 -1.50
C ALA A 129 18.88 1.79 -0.62
N MET A 130 18.33 2.99 -0.40
CA MET A 130 18.92 3.98 0.51
C MET A 130 19.02 3.44 1.94
N ALA A 131 17.99 2.76 2.45
CA ALA A 131 17.99 2.17 3.79
C ALA A 131 19.02 1.04 3.93
N LEU A 132 19.10 0.14 2.96
CA LEU A 132 20.05 -0.97 2.93
C LEU A 132 21.50 -0.49 2.83
N SER A 133 21.74 0.59 2.06
CA SER A 133 23.10 1.17 1.92
C SER A 133 23.68 1.67 3.25
N PHE A 134 22.83 2.07 4.20
CA PHE A 134 23.27 2.45 5.55
C PHE A 134 23.97 1.29 6.27
N TRP A 135 23.59 0.05 5.96
CA TRP A 135 24.17 -1.17 6.51
C TRP A 135 25.26 -1.77 5.61
N GLY A 136 25.72 -1.03 4.60
CA GLY A 136 26.78 -1.46 3.69
C GLY A 136 26.34 -2.42 2.59
N TRP A 137 25.03 -2.56 2.34
CA TRP A 137 24.53 -3.29 1.18
C TRP A 137 24.98 -2.64 -0.13
N GLU A 138 25.38 -3.46 -1.10
CA GLU A 138 25.77 -3.02 -2.44
C GLU A 138 24.68 -3.37 -3.46
N GLY A 139 24.21 -2.36 -4.19
CA GLY A 139 23.20 -2.52 -5.24
C GLY A 139 22.48 -1.21 -5.50
N SER A 140 21.35 -1.29 -6.19
CA SER A 140 20.52 -0.15 -6.58
C SER A 140 19.03 -0.47 -6.49
N GLN A 141 18.19 0.56 -6.60
CA GLN A 141 16.75 0.38 -6.73
C GLN A 141 16.35 -0.60 -7.86
N TYR A 142 17.17 -0.78 -8.89
CA TYR A 142 16.84 -1.62 -10.04
C TYR A 142 17.01 -3.11 -9.75
N ASP A 143 17.97 -3.46 -8.88
CA ASP A 143 18.18 -4.83 -8.39
C ASP A 143 17.03 -5.24 -7.46
N ILE A 144 16.50 -4.29 -6.70
CA ILE A 144 15.30 -4.50 -5.87
C ILE A 144 14.06 -4.58 -6.76
N ALA A 145 13.88 -3.61 -7.66
CA ALA A 145 12.70 -3.52 -8.52
C ALA A 145 12.51 -4.73 -9.43
N SER A 146 13.57 -5.42 -9.85
CA SER A 146 13.44 -6.63 -10.67
C SER A 146 12.78 -7.80 -9.93
N GLU A 147 12.85 -7.81 -8.59
CA GLU A 147 12.28 -8.86 -7.76
C GLU A 147 10.89 -8.46 -7.25
N VAL A 148 10.73 -7.22 -6.75
CA VAL A 148 9.49 -6.80 -6.08
C VAL A 148 8.44 -6.18 -7.01
N LYS A 149 8.80 -5.83 -8.25
CA LYS A 149 7.83 -5.28 -9.21
C LYS A 149 7.55 -6.30 -10.31
N PRO A 150 6.42 -7.01 -10.25
CA PRO A 150 6.08 -8.01 -11.27
C PRO A 150 5.90 -7.40 -12.66
N TYR A 151 5.56 -6.10 -12.71
CA TYR A 151 5.48 -5.31 -13.93
C TYR A 151 6.19 -3.96 -13.77
N THR A 152 6.97 -3.57 -14.78
CA THR A 152 7.72 -2.30 -14.75
C THR A 152 6.85 -1.05 -14.54
N GLY A 153 5.58 -1.10 -14.98
CA GLY A 153 4.62 -0.01 -14.86
C GLY A 153 3.75 -0.07 -13.60
N ASP A 154 4.00 -1.04 -12.71
CA ASP A 154 3.38 -1.16 -11.40
C ASP A 154 3.46 0.18 -10.64
N LYS A 155 2.38 0.52 -9.95
CA LYS A 155 2.16 1.82 -9.31
C LYS A 155 2.66 1.84 -7.87
N ASN A 156 2.80 0.67 -7.23
CA ASN A 156 3.21 0.57 -5.84
C ASN A 156 4.15 -0.63 -5.62
N VAL A 157 4.82 -0.65 -4.47
CA VAL A 157 5.36 -1.86 -3.86
C VAL A 157 4.81 -1.86 -2.43
N MET A 158 4.15 -2.94 -2.03
CA MET A 158 3.56 -3.06 -0.70
C MET A 158 4.66 -3.25 0.36
N PRO A 159 4.46 -2.81 1.61
CA PRO A 159 5.47 -2.95 2.66
C PRO A 159 5.94 -4.39 2.90
N PHE A 160 5.05 -5.38 2.73
CA PHE A 160 5.39 -6.79 2.90
C PHE A 160 6.28 -7.32 1.76
N GLU A 161 6.20 -6.77 0.55
CA GLU A 161 7.05 -7.17 -0.58
C GLU A 161 8.48 -6.65 -0.38
N MET A 162 8.62 -5.43 0.15
CA MET A 162 9.91 -4.92 0.59
C MET A 162 10.49 -5.76 1.74
N ALA A 163 9.64 -6.20 2.68
CA ALA A 163 10.08 -7.07 3.76
C ALA A 163 10.55 -8.44 3.27
N ASP A 164 9.76 -9.07 2.38
CA ASP A 164 10.11 -10.34 1.76
C ASP A 164 11.44 -10.24 1.00
N TYR A 165 11.67 -9.15 0.23
CA TYR A 165 12.96 -8.92 -0.42
C TYR A 165 14.12 -8.91 0.58
N ILE A 166 13.99 -8.17 1.69
CA ILE A 166 15.04 -8.11 2.71
C ILE A 166 15.32 -9.50 3.27
N GLU A 167 14.28 -10.24 3.66
CA GLU A 167 14.41 -11.54 4.32
C GLU A 167 14.93 -12.65 3.38
N THR A 168 14.72 -12.50 2.06
CA THR A 168 15.06 -13.53 1.07
C THR A 168 16.32 -13.22 0.26
N HIS A 169 16.70 -11.95 0.10
CA HIS A 169 17.80 -11.52 -0.76
C HIS A 169 18.95 -10.83 0.00
N THR A 170 18.85 -10.66 1.32
CA THR A 170 19.88 -10.00 2.14
C THR A 170 20.15 -10.76 3.44
N ASP A 171 21.22 -10.38 4.15
CA ASP A 171 21.54 -10.90 5.49
C ASP A 171 20.91 -10.05 6.61
N PHE A 172 19.96 -9.16 6.29
CA PHE A 172 19.29 -8.28 7.25
C PHE A 172 17.93 -8.81 7.68
N SER A 173 17.40 -8.24 8.76
CA SER A 173 16.03 -8.41 9.22
C SER A 173 15.27 -7.10 9.15
N VAL A 174 13.94 -7.21 9.20
CA VAL A 174 13.04 -6.07 9.11
C VAL A 174 11.85 -6.23 10.04
N ILE A 175 11.44 -5.13 10.66
CA ILE A 175 10.15 -5.04 11.35
C ILE A 175 9.28 -4.05 10.60
N VAL A 176 8.14 -4.55 10.09
CA VAL A 176 7.07 -3.74 9.49
C VAL A 176 5.91 -3.65 10.47
N ARG A 177 5.45 -2.43 10.76
CA ARG A 177 4.32 -2.16 11.66
C ARG A 177 3.54 -0.93 11.18
N MET A 178 2.35 -0.80 11.74
CA MET A 178 1.50 0.39 11.62
C MET A 178 1.35 1.05 13.00
N GLY A 179 0.76 2.24 13.03
CA GLY A 179 0.52 2.95 14.28
C GLY A 179 1.77 3.61 14.85
N GLY A 180 2.81 3.83 14.04
CA GLY A 180 4.01 4.53 14.48
C GLY A 180 3.72 5.92 15.06
N GLU A 181 4.60 6.38 15.92
CA GLU A 181 4.49 7.67 16.63
C GLU A 181 5.77 8.49 16.38
N LEU A 182 5.66 9.83 16.41
CA LEU A 182 6.82 10.70 16.21
C LEU A 182 7.93 10.41 17.23
N ASP A 183 7.55 10.16 18.48
CA ASP A 183 8.51 9.80 19.54
C ASP A 183 9.13 8.42 19.33
N LEU A 184 8.41 7.47 18.72
CA LEU A 184 9.00 6.19 18.31
C LEU A 184 10.05 6.39 17.21
N LEU A 185 9.75 7.21 16.19
CA LEU A 185 10.74 7.53 15.15
C LEU A 185 11.99 8.16 15.76
N LYS A 186 11.84 9.13 16.67
CA LYS A 186 12.98 9.75 17.37
C LYS A 186 13.80 8.74 18.16
N ARG A 187 13.16 7.80 18.87
CA ARG A 187 13.85 6.74 19.62
C ARG A 187 14.63 5.80 18.71
N LEU A 188 14.05 5.37 17.59
CA LEU A 188 14.73 4.52 16.59
C LEU A 188 15.94 5.22 15.99
N ILE A 189 15.77 6.49 15.57
CA ILE A 189 16.85 7.30 15.01
C ILE A 189 17.96 7.53 16.05
N ALA A 190 17.60 7.86 17.29
CA ALA A 190 18.57 8.03 18.38
C ALA A 190 19.33 6.75 18.72
N ALA A 191 18.71 5.59 18.50
CA ALA A 191 19.35 4.28 18.66
C ALA A 191 20.18 3.84 17.43
N GLY A 192 20.24 4.65 16.37
CA GLY A 192 21.07 4.37 15.20
C GLY A 192 20.33 3.71 14.03
N TYR A 193 19.00 3.61 14.08
CA TYR A 193 18.20 2.96 13.04
C TYR A 193 17.49 4.00 12.16
N PRO A 194 17.85 4.15 10.88
CA PRO A 194 17.02 4.92 9.95
C PRO A 194 15.70 4.18 9.71
N VAL A 195 14.63 4.93 9.47
CA VAL A 195 13.27 4.38 9.40
C VAL A 195 12.64 4.71 8.06
N ILE A 196 12.20 3.69 7.33
CA ILE A 196 11.37 3.89 6.14
C ILE A 196 9.94 4.12 6.62
N ILE A 197 9.26 5.13 6.05
CA ILE A 197 7.83 5.34 6.25
C ILE A 197 7.12 5.35 4.90
N GLU A 198 5.84 4.95 4.90
CA GLU A 198 4.93 5.18 3.77
C GLU A 198 4.04 6.37 4.12
N LYS A 199 3.91 7.36 3.23
CA LYS A 199 3.18 8.59 3.49
C LYS A 199 2.47 9.14 2.26
N GLY A 200 1.51 10.01 2.48
CA GLY A 200 0.94 10.83 1.42
C GLY A 200 1.97 11.80 0.82
N PHE A 201 1.85 12.12 -0.45
CA PHE A 201 2.74 13.04 -1.14
C PHE A 201 2.01 13.83 -2.23
N GLU A 202 2.27 15.13 -2.23
CA GLU A 202 1.70 16.12 -3.12
C GLU A 202 2.81 17.11 -3.51
N ASP A 203 2.93 17.40 -4.81
CA ASP A 203 3.86 18.39 -5.32
C ASP A 203 3.23 19.09 -6.54
N SER A 204 3.59 20.35 -6.76
CA SER A 204 3.15 21.15 -7.92
C SER A 204 3.44 20.53 -9.29
N LYS A 205 4.37 19.57 -9.37
CA LYS A 205 4.79 18.89 -10.61
C LYS A 205 3.81 17.81 -11.07
N PHE A 206 2.91 17.34 -10.23
CA PHE A 206 1.90 16.33 -10.59
C PHE A 206 0.52 16.65 -10.03
N ASN A 207 -0.53 16.02 -10.58
CA ASN A 207 -1.90 16.30 -10.17
C ASN A 207 -2.36 15.36 -9.04
N GLY A 208 -2.91 15.96 -7.99
CA GLY A 208 -3.53 15.29 -6.86
C GLY A 208 -2.55 14.54 -5.96
N TRP A 209 -3.11 13.75 -5.05
CA TRP A 209 -2.38 12.99 -4.04
C TRP A 209 -1.88 11.64 -4.54
N MET A 210 -0.69 11.24 -4.09
CA MET A 210 -0.17 9.88 -4.28
C MET A 210 0.52 9.35 -3.01
N GLY A 211 0.71 8.04 -2.94
CA GLY A 211 1.56 7.39 -1.95
C GLY A 211 3.04 7.54 -2.28
N HIS A 212 3.86 7.60 -1.25
CA HIS A 212 5.31 7.75 -1.38
C HIS A 212 6.03 7.11 -0.20
N TYR A 213 7.21 6.56 -0.45
CA TYR A 213 8.11 6.08 0.59
C TYR A 213 9.19 7.11 0.86
N GLU A 214 9.56 7.25 2.12
CA GLU A 214 10.54 8.22 2.56
C GLU A 214 11.43 7.63 3.68
N LEU A 215 12.74 7.89 3.62
CA LEU A 215 13.69 7.42 4.62
C LEU A 215 14.00 8.52 5.62
N ILE A 216 13.59 8.35 6.88
CA ILE A 216 13.87 9.29 7.96
C ILE A 216 15.23 8.96 8.59
N THR A 217 16.12 9.95 8.62
CA THR A 217 17.52 9.77 9.06
C THR A 217 17.96 10.74 10.16
N GLY A 218 17.10 11.65 10.59
CA GLY A 218 17.45 12.61 11.64
C GLY A 218 16.24 13.32 12.20
N PHE A 219 16.42 13.97 13.35
CA PHE A 219 15.46 14.91 13.92
C PHE A 219 16.18 16.01 14.69
N ASP A 220 15.51 17.14 14.85
CA ASP A 220 15.96 18.31 15.58
C ASP A 220 14.77 18.88 16.36
N ASN A 221 14.79 18.71 17.70
CA ASN A 221 13.72 19.19 18.56
C ASN A 221 13.70 20.72 18.71
N ASP A 222 14.82 21.41 18.48
CA ASP A 222 14.87 22.89 18.54
C ASP A 222 14.12 23.52 17.36
N THR A 223 14.23 22.89 16.19
CA THR A 223 13.59 23.36 14.95
C THR A 223 12.30 22.61 14.60
N HIS A 224 11.91 21.63 15.42
CA HIS A 224 10.72 20.80 15.26
C HIS A 224 10.65 20.08 13.90
N ARG A 225 11.77 19.50 13.47
CA ARG A 225 11.91 18.94 12.11
C ARG A 225 12.56 17.57 12.10
N PHE A 226 12.07 16.71 11.21
CA PHE A 226 12.78 15.51 10.77
C PHE A 226 13.66 15.83 9.56
N THR A 227 14.79 15.13 9.46
CA THR A 227 15.58 15.05 8.23
C THR A 227 15.19 13.77 7.50
N ALA A 228 14.85 13.88 6.22
CA ALA A 228 14.56 12.73 5.37
C ALA A 228 15.43 12.69 4.10
N GLN A 229 15.61 11.48 3.57
CA GLN A 229 16.16 11.23 2.24
C GLN A 229 14.97 10.83 1.35
N ASP A 230 14.59 11.73 0.45
CA ASP A 230 13.43 11.55 -0.41
C ASP A 230 13.88 11.25 -1.84
N SER A 231 13.51 10.08 -2.34
CA SER A 231 13.93 9.61 -3.67
C SER A 231 13.40 10.47 -4.83
N TYR A 232 12.39 11.30 -4.61
CA TYR A 232 11.84 12.26 -5.57
C TYR A 232 12.39 13.67 -5.38
N MET A 233 12.41 14.17 -4.14
CA MET A 233 12.74 15.56 -3.81
C MET A 233 14.25 15.81 -3.60
N GLY A 234 15.00 14.77 -3.23
CA GLY A 234 16.44 14.81 -2.98
C GLY A 234 16.84 14.56 -1.53
N PRO A 235 18.14 14.67 -1.21
CA PRO A 235 18.66 14.33 0.10
C PRO A 235 18.44 15.44 1.14
N ASN A 236 18.38 15.03 2.41
CA ASN A 236 18.35 15.89 3.60
C ASN A 236 17.22 16.93 3.63
N ILE A 237 16.05 16.58 3.09
CA ILE A 237 14.88 17.45 3.19
C ILE A 237 14.46 17.61 4.65
N GLN A 238 14.03 18.82 5.00
CA GLN A 238 13.66 19.18 6.37
C GLN A 238 12.14 19.29 6.47
N ILE A 239 11.51 18.37 7.21
CA ILE A 239 10.05 18.25 7.28
C ILE A 239 9.58 18.61 8.69
N PRO A 240 8.67 19.58 8.87
CA PRO A 240 8.08 19.85 10.18
C PRO A 240 7.41 18.59 10.75
N PHE A 241 7.51 18.39 12.06
CA PHE A 241 6.93 17.23 12.76
C PHE A 241 5.44 17.02 12.44
N GLU A 242 4.65 18.08 12.50
CA GLU A 242 3.20 18.06 12.28
C GLU A 242 2.87 17.80 10.80
N THR A 243 3.73 18.28 9.89
CA THR A 243 3.58 18.01 8.45
C THR A 243 3.85 16.54 8.15
N LEU A 244 4.93 15.98 8.71
CA LEU A 244 5.22 14.55 8.56
C LEU A 244 4.07 13.71 9.09
N GLU A 245 3.59 14.01 10.30
CA GLU A 245 2.50 13.28 10.95
C GLU A 245 1.22 13.28 10.10
N SER A 246 0.83 14.44 9.55
CA SER A 246 -0.36 14.53 8.69
C SER A 246 -0.25 13.68 7.43
N TYR A 247 0.90 13.72 6.73
CA TYR A 247 1.09 12.88 5.54
C TYR A 247 1.23 11.39 5.88
N TRP A 248 1.90 11.06 6.99
CA TRP A 248 2.13 9.69 7.44
C TRP A 248 0.83 9.00 7.87
N ARG A 249 -0.13 9.77 8.41
CA ARG A 249 -1.48 9.30 8.72
C ARG A 249 -2.18 8.66 7.54
N ALA A 250 -1.94 9.12 6.31
CA ALA A 250 -2.62 8.56 5.13
C ALA A 250 -2.35 7.05 4.91
N PHE A 251 -1.30 6.52 5.56
CA PHE A 251 -0.86 5.13 5.46
C PHE A 251 -0.78 4.47 6.84
N ASN A 252 -1.71 4.81 7.72
CA ASN A 252 -1.81 4.22 9.06
C ASN A 252 -0.52 4.28 9.88
N PHE A 253 0.28 5.33 9.68
CA PHE A 253 1.58 5.46 10.32
C PHE A 253 2.48 4.23 10.11
N THR A 254 2.49 3.69 8.89
CA THR A 254 3.30 2.51 8.51
C THR A 254 4.78 2.85 8.54
N TYR A 255 5.57 1.99 9.18
CA TYR A 255 7.03 2.11 9.21
C TYR A 255 7.72 0.77 9.07
N LEU A 256 8.94 0.81 8.53
CA LEU A 256 9.84 -0.32 8.42
C LEU A 256 11.19 0.05 9.05
N VAL A 257 11.70 -0.85 9.89
CA VAL A 257 13.05 -0.74 10.48
C VAL A 257 13.87 -1.91 9.98
N VAL A 258 14.89 -1.63 9.18
CA VAL A 258 15.84 -2.62 8.67
C VAL A 258 17.07 -2.64 9.57
N TYR A 259 17.56 -3.81 9.93
CA TYR A 259 18.68 -3.97 10.85
C TYR A 259 19.47 -5.27 10.60
N PRO A 260 20.78 -5.32 10.92
CA PRO A 260 21.54 -6.56 11.00
C PRO A 260 20.95 -7.51 12.05
N VAL A 261 20.84 -8.81 11.74
CA VAL A 261 20.18 -9.82 12.59
C VAL A 261 20.71 -9.80 14.02
N GLU A 262 22.00 -9.54 14.21
CA GLU A 262 22.63 -9.45 15.53
C GLU A 262 22.11 -8.31 16.41
N GLN A 263 21.43 -7.31 15.84
CA GLN A 263 20.84 -6.17 16.54
C GLN A 263 19.35 -6.35 16.88
N GLU A 264 18.76 -7.53 16.63
CA GLU A 264 17.34 -7.76 16.82
C GLU A 264 16.86 -7.42 18.25
N LEU A 265 17.62 -7.80 19.28
CA LEU A 265 17.26 -7.53 20.66
C LEU A 265 17.29 -6.04 21.00
N ASP A 266 18.18 -5.27 20.38
CA ASP A 266 18.27 -3.81 20.57
C ASP A 266 17.06 -3.13 19.93
N VAL A 267 16.70 -3.52 18.71
CA VAL A 267 15.51 -3.01 18.01
C VAL A 267 14.22 -3.34 18.77
N ILE A 268 14.06 -4.59 19.23
CA ILE A 268 12.92 -4.99 20.08
C ILE A 268 12.86 -4.14 21.35
N SER A 269 14.00 -3.86 21.97
CA SER A 269 14.06 -3.02 23.17
C SER A 269 13.61 -1.59 22.91
N VAL A 270 13.96 -1.01 21.75
CA VAL A 270 13.51 0.32 21.35
C VAL A 270 12.01 0.34 21.03
N LEU A 271 11.49 -0.66 20.33
CA LEU A 271 10.07 -0.78 19.99
C LEU A 271 9.19 -1.03 21.22
N ALA A 272 9.75 -1.60 22.29
CA ALA A 272 9.05 -1.98 23.51
C ALA A 272 7.81 -2.84 23.19
N TYR A 273 6.62 -2.47 23.67
CA TYR A 273 5.40 -3.26 23.42
C TYR A 273 5.03 -3.38 21.94
N GLN A 274 5.39 -2.38 21.10
CA GLN A 274 5.11 -2.43 19.66
C GLN A 274 6.02 -3.43 18.91
N ALA A 275 7.00 -4.04 19.59
CA ALA A 275 7.74 -5.17 19.03
C ALA A 275 6.83 -6.40 18.84
N GLU A 276 5.88 -6.62 19.77
CA GLU A 276 4.91 -7.69 19.67
C GLU A 276 3.83 -7.32 18.63
N LYS A 277 3.63 -8.21 17.65
CA LYS A 277 2.83 -7.90 16.48
C LYS A 277 1.36 -7.67 16.82
N ILE A 278 0.75 -8.53 17.65
CA ILE A 278 -0.67 -8.42 17.99
C ILE A 278 -0.94 -7.12 18.74
N PHE A 279 -0.08 -6.77 19.69
CA PHE A 279 -0.14 -5.51 20.42
C PHE A 279 -0.02 -4.32 19.47
N ALA A 280 0.95 -4.32 18.56
CA ALA A 280 1.12 -3.23 17.60
C ALA A 280 -0.10 -3.08 16.68
N ASP A 281 -0.69 -4.18 16.20
CA ASP A 281 -1.88 -4.16 15.37
C ASP A 281 -3.10 -3.59 16.14
N GLN A 282 -3.26 -3.98 17.41
CA GLN A 282 -4.30 -3.43 18.31
C GLN A 282 -4.05 -1.96 18.63
N PHE A 283 -2.80 -1.57 18.85
CA PHE A 283 -2.40 -0.19 19.12
C PHE A 283 -2.72 0.72 17.92
N ALA A 284 -2.39 0.29 16.69
CA ALA A 284 -2.75 1.01 15.48
C ALA A 284 -4.27 1.18 15.33
N ALA A 285 -5.05 0.13 15.60
CA ALA A 285 -6.51 0.21 15.60
C ALA A 285 -7.02 1.23 16.64
N GLN A 286 -6.48 1.20 17.85
CA GLN A 286 -6.84 2.12 18.93
C GLN A 286 -6.48 3.57 18.59
N LYS A 287 -5.27 3.83 18.08
CA LYS A 287 -4.84 5.16 17.63
C LYS A 287 -5.80 5.74 16.60
N ALA A 288 -6.12 4.97 15.56
CA ALA A 288 -7.09 5.39 14.53
C ALA A 288 -8.49 5.66 15.12
N SER A 289 -8.89 4.87 16.14
CA SER A 289 -10.16 5.05 16.86
C SER A 289 -10.23 6.36 17.63
N GLU A 290 -9.12 6.76 18.25
CA GLU A 290 -9.01 8.01 18.99
C GLU A 290 -9.02 9.20 18.03
N GLU A 291 -8.24 9.12 16.95
CA GLU A 291 -8.15 10.12 15.89
C GLU A 291 -9.51 10.49 15.28
N ILE A 292 -10.40 9.51 15.09
CA ILE A 292 -11.77 9.73 14.59
C ILE A 292 -12.57 10.73 15.44
N SER A 293 -12.29 10.82 16.74
CA SER A 293 -13.06 11.67 17.66
C SER A 293 -12.76 13.17 17.56
N TYR A 294 -11.61 13.54 16.97
CA TYR A 294 -11.15 14.92 16.95
C TYR A 294 -10.64 15.42 15.59
N LEU A 295 -10.38 14.55 14.62
CA LEU A 295 -9.99 14.96 13.28
C LEU A 295 -11.20 15.38 12.44
N THR A 296 -10.96 16.18 11.40
CA THR A 296 -11.98 16.63 10.45
C THR A 296 -11.51 16.42 9.01
N ASP A 297 -12.44 16.61 8.07
CA ASP A 297 -12.16 16.65 6.64
C ASP A 297 -11.39 15.41 6.14
N ARG A 298 -10.31 15.63 5.41
CA ARG A 298 -9.48 14.58 4.82
C ARG A 298 -8.74 13.75 5.86
N ASP A 299 -8.30 14.36 6.95
CA ASP A 299 -7.61 13.63 8.03
C ASP A 299 -8.58 12.68 8.76
N LEU A 300 -9.85 13.08 8.89
CA LEU A 300 -10.90 12.18 9.39
C LEU A 300 -11.16 11.01 8.42
N PHE A 301 -11.15 11.25 7.11
CA PHE A 301 -11.21 10.19 6.11
C PHE A 301 -10.07 9.17 6.32
N PHE A 302 -8.83 9.64 6.48
CA PHE A 302 -7.69 8.75 6.71
C PHE A 302 -7.81 8.01 8.04
N ALA A 303 -8.28 8.63 9.13
CA ALA A 303 -8.47 7.94 10.40
C ALA A 303 -9.49 6.78 10.31
N TRP A 304 -10.61 6.98 9.61
CA TRP A 304 -11.55 5.90 9.34
C TRP A 304 -10.95 4.81 8.46
N PHE A 305 -10.21 5.19 7.42
CA PHE A 305 -9.53 4.24 6.53
C PHE A 305 -8.50 3.39 7.30
N ASN A 306 -7.67 4.04 8.13
CA ASN A 306 -6.68 3.42 9.00
C ASN A 306 -7.31 2.44 9.99
N ARG A 307 -8.43 2.82 10.61
CA ARG A 307 -9.18 1.91 11.48
C ARG A 307 -9.61 0.66 10.70
N GLY A 308 -10.11 0.84 9.48
CA GLY A 308 -10.43 -0.26 8.57
C GLY A 308 -9.23 -1.16 8.29
N SER A 309 -8.07 -0.57 7.94
CA SER A 309 -6.83 -1.30 7.63
C SER A 309 -6.33 -2.12 8.82
N SER A 310 -6.32 -1.54 10.03
CA SER A 310 -5.95 -2.27 11.24
C SER A 310 -6.93 -3.40 11.59
N LEU A 311 -8.24 -3.17 11.42
CA LEU A 311 -9.25 -4.20 11.70
C LEU A 311 -9.22 -5.36 10.70
N VAL A 312 -8.84 -5.12 9.44
CA VAL A 312 -8.58 -6.19 8.46
C VAL A 312 -7.45 -7.09 8.95
N ILE A 313 -6.36 -6.51 9.45
CA ILE A 313 -5.20 -7.28 9.96
C ILE A 313 -5.58 -8.07 11.22
N LEU A 314 -6.46 -7.52 12.05
CA LEU A 314 -7.07 -8.20 13.20
C LEU A 314 -8.19 -9.18 12.81
N GLN A 315 -8.49 -9.33 11.52
CA GLN A 315 -9.54 -10.18 10.94
C GLN A 315 -10.97 -9.85 11.42
N ASP A 316 -11.18 -8.65 11.96
CA ASP A 316 -12.51 -8.12 12.29
C ASP A 316 -13.12 -7.44 11.06
N TYR A 317 -13.44 -8.25 10.05
CA TYR A 317 -13.90 -7.77 8.75
C TYR A 317 -15.21 -6.99 8.82
N THR A 318 -16.09 -7.32 9.77
CA THR A 318 -17.38 -6.64 9.96
C THR A 318 -17.18 -5.20 10.41
N ASN A 319 -16.36 -4.97 11.44
CA ASN A 319 -16.07 -3.61 11.89
C ASN A 319 -15.13 -2.89 10.91
N ALA A 320 -14.25 -3.61 10.22
CA ALA A 320 -13.44 -3.04 9.14
C ALA A 320 -14.30 -2.49 8.00
N ALA A 321 -15.28 -3.28 7.52
CA ALA A 321 -16.20 -2.85 6.45
C ALA A 321 -16.98 -1.60 6.87
N SER A 322 -17.46 -1.57 8.13
CA SER A 322 -18.15 -0.41 8.68
C SER A 322 -17.24 0.83 8.74
N ALA A 323 -15.96 0.67 9.10
CA ALA A 323 -15.00 1.77 9.12
C ALA A 323 -14.72 2.31 7.71
N TYR A 324 -14.55 1.43 6.72
CA TYR A 324 -14.42 1.85 5.32
C TYR A 324 -15.67 2.52 4.78
N ASP A 325 -16.87 2.06 5.14
CA ASP A 325 -18.11 2.74 4.76
C ASP A 325 -18.13 4.19 5.27
N GLN A 326 -17.69 4.43 6.52
CA GLN A 326 -17.56 5.79 7.05
C GLN A 326 -16.53 6.62 6.28
N ALA A 327 -15.37 6.03 5.93
CA ALA A 327 -14.38 6.71 5.10
C ALA A 327 -14.98 7.10 3.74
N PHE A 328 -15.58 6.17 3.00
CA PHE A 328 -16.17 6.47 1.70
C PHE A 328 -17.37 7.42 1.77
N ALA A 329 -18.12 7.44 2.88
CA ALA A 329 -19.19 8.42 3.10
C ALA A 329 -18.66 9.85 3.27
N LEU A 330 -17.45 10.01 3.84
CA LEU A 330 -16.78 11.31 3.99
C LEU A 330 -16.09 11.77 2.70
N TYR A 331 -15.70 10.84 1.82
CA TYR A 331 -14.93 11.16 0.62
C TYR A 331 -15.53 12.30 -0.25
N PRO A 332 -16.86 12.39 -0.49
CA PRO A 332 -17.45 13.49 -1.25
C PRO A 332 -17.36 14.87 -0.58
N SER A 333 -17.21 14.94 0.75
CA SER A 333 -17.07 16.22 1.46
C SER A 333 -15.66 16.80 1.41
N ILE A 334 -14.66 15.97 1.04
CA ILE A 334 -13.29 16.43 0.78
C ILE A 334 -13.30 17.24 -0.52
N GLN A 335 -12.62 18.39 -0.51
CA GLN A 335 -12.39 19.19 -1.72
C GLN A 335 -11.75 18.33 -2.82
N GLU A 336 -12.21 18.49 -4.06
CA GLU A 336 -11.83 17.60 -5.17
C GLU A 336 -10.31 17.50 -5.32
N GLU A 337 -9.60 18.62 -5.24
CA GLU A 337 -8.14 18.70 -5.40
C GLU A 337 -7.37 17.96 -4.28
N ALA A 338 -7.99 17.82 -3.10
CA ALA A 338 -7.41 17.15 -1.94
C ALA A 338 -7.87 15.69 -1.79
N ARG A 339 -8.74 15.19 -2.68
CA ARG A 339 -9.23 13.81 -2.59
C ARG A 339 -8.11 12.80 -2.85
N PRO A 340 -7.90 11.79 -1.98
CA PRO A 340 -6.91 10.74 -2.19
C PRO A 340 -7.41 9.69 -3.19
N TRP A 341 -7.68 10.08 -4.44
CA TRP A 341 -8.31 9.22 -5.45
C TRP A 341 -7.46 8.03 -5.89
N ARG A 342 -6.17 8.00 -5.53
CA ARG A 342 -5.25 6.86 -5.73
C ARG A 342 -5.20 5.91 -4.53
N MET A 343 -6.02 6.08 -3.49
CA MET A 343 -5.91 5.28 -2.25
C MET A 343 -5.87 3.77 -2.51
N MET A 344 -6.73 3.28 -3.40
CA MET A 344 -6.81 1.86 -3.78
C MET A 344 -5.61 1.35 -4.60
N TRP A 345 -4.69 2.23 -5.03
CA TRP A 345 -3.43 1.82 -5.67
C TRP A 345 -2.41 1.31 -4.65
N TYR A 346 -2.60 1.68 -3.38
CA TYR A 346 -1.63 1.42 -2.32
C TYR A 346 -2.20 0.57 -1.19
N GLN A 347 -3.53 0.52 -1.02
CA GLN A 347 -4.17 -0.20 0.08
C GLN A 347 -5.33 -1.07 -0.44
N THR A 348 -5.26 -2.37 -0.20
CA THR A 348 -6.25 -3.37 -0.65
C THR A 348 -7.26 -3.76 0.44
N GLY A 349 -7.12 -3.20 1.65
CA GLY A 349 -7.94 -3.55 2.82
C GLY A 349 -9.47 -3.48 2.61
N PRO A 350 -10.03 -2.52 1.86
CA PRO A 350 -11.46 -2.50 1.54
C PRO A 350 -11.94 -3.77 0.81
N TYR A 351 -11.12 -4.35 -0.08
CA TYR A 351 -11.50 -5.58 -0.79
C TYR A 351 -11.63 -6.76 0.17
N TRP A 352 -10.69 -6.93 1.09
CA TRP A 352 -10.76 -7.93 2.16
C TRP A 352 -12.03 -7.75 2.99
N ALA A 353 -12.25 -6.55 3.54
CA ALA A 353 -13.37 -6.28 4.42
C ALA A 353 -14.73 -6.56 3.77
N TYR A 354 -14.93 -6.10 2.54
CA TYR A 354 -16.18 -6.34 1.83
C TYR A 354 -16.34 -7.79 1.38
N TYR A 355 -15.28 -8.44 0.90
CA TYR A 355 -15.34 -9.84 0.47
C TYR A 355 -15.70 -10.78 1.62
N TYR A 356 -14.99 -10.69 2.75
CA TYR A 356 -15.21 -11.57 3.90
C TYR A 356 -16.49 -11.26 4.69
N THR A 357 -17.17 -10.15 4.38
CA THR A 357 -18.52 -9.84 4.88
C THR A 357 -19.62 -10.17 3.86
N GLY A 358 -19.29 -10.84 2.75
CA GLY A 358 -20.24 -11.25 1.71
C GLY A 358 -20.76 -10.10 0.84
N ARG A 359 -20.14 -8.92 0.91
CA ARG A 359 -20.49 -7.74 0.10
C ARG A 359 -19.79 -7.79 -1.26
N TYR A 360 -20.01 -8.87 -2.00
CA TYR A 360 -19.33 -9.15 -3.26
C TYR A 360 -19.58 -8.07 -4.33
N GLN A 361 -20.81 -7.53 -4.40
CA GLN A 361 -21.09 -6.45 -5.34
C GLN A 361 -20.27 -5.18 -5.03
N ASP A 362 -20.05 -4.85 -3.75
CA ASP A 362 -19.22 -3.71 -3.36
C ASP A 362 -17.75 -3.93 -3.75
N VAL A 363 -17.24 -5.17 -3.68
CA VAL A 363 -15.89 -5.50 -4.19
C VAL A 363 -15.84 -5.29 -5.71
N ILE A 364 -16.84 -5.77 -6.45
CA ILE A 364 -16.91 -5.60 -7.91
C ILE A 364 -16.96 -4.13 -8.30
N ASP A 365 -17.81 -3.36 -7.64
CA ASP A 365 -18.02 -1.94 -7.92
C ASP A 365 -16.76 -1.13 -7.57
N LEU A 366 -16.13 -1.39 -6.42
CA LEU A 366 -14.89 -0.71 -6.01
C LEU A 366 -13.73 -1.02 -6.95
N ALA A 367 -13.53 -2.30 -7.29
CA ALA A 367 -12.46 -2.70 -8.20
C ALA A 367 -12.67 -2.17 -9.62
N THR A 368 -13.92 -2.19 -10.10
CA THR A 368 -14.27 -1.62 -11.40
C THR A 368 -14.05 -0.11 -11.42
N THR A 369 -14.52 0.60 -10.40
CA THR A 369 -14.29 2.04 -10.25
C THR A 369 -12.80 2.35 -10.23
N THR A 370 -12.01 1.59 -9.47
CA THR A 370 -10.56 1.77 -9.37
C THR A 370 -9.90 1.61 -10.74
N LEU A 371 -10.15 0.51 -11.43
CA LEU A 371 -9.54 0.21 -12.74
C LEU A 371 -9.99 1.20 -13.82
N ASP A 372 -11.28 1.53 -13.87
CA ASP A 372 -11.82 2.47 -14.86
C ASP A 372 -11.27 3.88 -14.66
N ASN A 373 -10.98 4.27 -13.41
CA ASN A 373 -10.43 5.58 -13.09
C ASN A 373 -8.97 5.72 -13.50
N MET A 374 -8.20 4.63 -13.58
CA MET A 374 -6.79 4.66 -13.95
C MET A 374 -6.56 4.97 -15.43
N SER A 375 -5.54 5.78 -15.75
CA SER A 375 -5.05 5.90 -17.13
C SER A 375 -4.50 4.59 -17.70
N GLU A 376 -3.99 3.74 -16.81
CA GLU A 376 -3.44 2.42 -17.10
C GLU A 376 -3.96 1.46 -16.02
N PRO A 377 -4.96 0.61 -16.31
CA PRO A 377 -5.56 -0.29 -15.33
C PRO A 377 -4.64 -1.49 -15.09
N VAL A 378 -3.58 -1.29 -14.30
CA VAL A 378 -2.49 -2.27 -14.13
C VAL A 378 -2.48 -2.94 -12.75
N LEU A 379 -3.43 -2.63 -11.87
CA LEU A 379 -3.48 -3.18 -10.52
C LEU A 379 -4.02 -4.61 -10.54
N GLU A 380 -3.11 -5.58 -10.50
CA GLU A 380 -3.43 -7.00 -10.56
C GLU A 380 -4.33 -7.45 -9.40
N GLU A 381 -4.22 -6.83 -8.22
CA GLU A 381 -5.01 -7.19 -7.05
C GLU A 381 -6.44 -6.74 -7.23
N SER A 382 -6.68 -5.60 -7.89
CA SER A 382 -8.05 -5.16 -8.21
C SER A 382 -8.73 -6.14 -9.15
N TYR A 383 -8.01 -6.69 -10.13
CA TYR A 383 -8.52 -7.79 -10.96
C TYR A 383 -8.78 -9.05 -10.14
N PHE A 384 -7.81 -9.47 -9.32
CA PHE A 384 -7.94 -10.66 -8.48
C PHE A 384 -9.16 -10.60 -7.56
N TRP A 385 -9.32 -9.51 -6.79
CA TRP A 385 -10.45 -9.32 -5.88
C TRP A 385 -11.80 -9.26 -6.60
N ARG A 386 -11.85 -8.58 -7.75
CA ARG A 386 -13.06 -8.56 -8.58
C ARG A 386 -13.40 -9.95 -9.09
N ALA A 387 -12.40 -10.75 -9.46
CA ALA A 387 -12.60 -12.13 -9.88
C ALA A 387 -13.20 -12.99 -8.77
N LEU A 388 -12.64 -12.93 -7.56
CA LEU A 388 -13.17 -13.67 -6.41
C LEU A 388 -14.63 -13.30 -6.13
N ALA A 389 -14.95 -12.01 -6.18
CA ALA A 389 -16.32 -11.55 -5.94
C ALA A 389 -17.29 -11.97 -7.05
N LYS A 390 -16.87 -11.94 -8.33
CA LYS A 390 -17.65 -12.47 -9.46
C LYS A 390 -17.89 -13.97 -9.33
N GLU A 391 -16.85 -14.73 -8.96
CA GLU A 391 -16.95 -16.16 -8.70
C GLU A 391 -17.97 -16.45 -7.60
N ALA A 392 -17.92 -15.71 -6.49
CA ALA A 392 -18.86 -15.85 -5.38
C ALA A 392 -20.32 -15.54 -5.77
N LEU A 393 -20.55 -14.71 -6.79
CA LEU A 393 -21.86 -14.43 -7.37
C LEU A 393 -22.24 -15.35 -8.54
N GLY A 394 -21.39 -16.32 -8.89
CA GLY A 394 -21.62 -17.30 -9.95
C GLY A 394 -21.22 -16.85 -11.36
N ASP A 395 -20.61 -15.68 -11.53
CA ASP A 395 -20.04 -15.21 -12.79
C ASP A 395 -18.63 -15.79 -13.01
N ILE A 396 -18.59 -17.09 -13.32
CA ILE A 396 -17.33 -17.82 -13.53
C ILE A 396 -16.56 -17.31 -14.77
N ASN A 397 -17.27 -16.88 -15.81
CA ASN A 397 -16.63 -16.36 -17.02
C ASN A 397 -15.94 -15.02 -16.73
N GLY A 398 -16.66 -14.09 -16.10
CA GLY A 398 -16.08 -12.80 -15.73
C GLY A 398 -14.97 -12.93 -14.69
N ALA A 399 -15.05 -13.91 -13.78
CA ALA A 399 -13.96 -14.23 -12.86
C ALA A 399 -12.72 -14.73 -13.61
N SER A 400 -12.89 -15.67 -14.54
CA SER A 400 -11.78 -16.18 -15.35
C SER A 400 -11.09 -15.09 -16.18
N ASP A 401 -11.85 -14.14 -16.73
CA ASP A 401 -11.29 -13.05 -17.52
C ASP A 401 -10.45 -12.10 -16.65
N ASP A 402 -10.95 -11.75 -15.46
CA ASP A 402 -10.19 -10.94 -14.51
C ASP A 402 -8.93 -11.67 -14.00
N LEU A 403 -9.00 -12.98 -13.70
CA LEU A 403 -7.82 -13.76 -13.30
C LEU A 403 -6.75 -13.77 -14.41
N ARG A 404 -7.15 -13.97 -15.67
CA ARG A 404 -6.20 -13.89 -16.80
C ARG A 404 -5.60 -12.49 -16.93
N GLN A 405 -6.41 -11.44 -16.74
CA GLN A 405 -5.93 -10.08 -16.79
C GLN A 405 -4.96 -9.74 -15.65
N SER A 406 -5.18 -10.30 -14.46
CA SER A 406 -4.25 -10.23 -13.33
C SER A 406 -2.89 -10.83 -13.71
N LEU A 407 -2.85 -12.00 -14.36
CA LEU A 407 -1.60 -12.63 -14.83
C LEU A 407 -0.86 -11.87 -15.95
N VAL A 408 -1.53 -10.96 -16.66
CA VAL A 408 -0.85 -10.08 -17.63
C VAL A 408 0.08 -9.09 -16.91
N TYR A 409 -0.31 -8.63 -15.73
CA TYR A 409 0.44 -7.66 -14.94
C TYR A 409 1.28 -8.33 -13.85
N HIS A 410 0.89 -9.51 -13.40
CA HIS A 410 1.69 -10.31 -12.48
C HIS A 410 1.84 -11.76 -12.98
N PRO A 411 2.75 -11.99 -13.95
CA PRO A 411 3.05 -13.34 -14.41
C PRO A 411 3.54 -14.21 -13.25
N GLY A 412 2.92 -15.37 -13.06
CA GLY A 412 3.30 -16.27 -11.98
C GLY A 412 2.64 -15.96 -10.61
N PHE A 413 1.65 -15.06 -10.56
CA PHE A 413 0.98 -14.73 -9.30
C PHE A 413 0.26 -15.94 -8.70
N GLU A 414 0.87 -16.55 -7.69
CA GLU A 414 0.44 -17.86 -7.15
C GLU A 414 -1.03 -17.90 -6.68
N PRO A 415 -1.57 -16.87 -5.99
CA PRO A 415 -3.00 -16.82 -5.65
C PRO A 415 -3.92 -16.97 -6.88
N VAL A 416 -3.55 -16.36 -8.01
CA VAL A 416 -4.31 -16.46 -9.26
C VAL A 416 -4.16 -17.84 -9.90
N LEU A 417 -2.94 -18.37 -9.97
CA LEU A 417 -2.68 -19.71 -10.53
C LEU A 417 -3.45 -20.78 -9.77
N SER A 418 -3.38 -20.73 -8.44
CA SER A 418 -4.12 -21.60 -7.54
C SER A 418 -5.65 -21.50 -7.74
N HIS A 419 -6.20 -20.29 -7.98
CA HIS A 419 -7.62 -20.12 -8.26
C HIS A 419 -8.03 -20.65 -9.65
N LEU A 420 -7.26 -20.36 -10.71
CA LEU A 420 -7.52 -20.90 -12.05
C LEU A 420 -7.50 -22.43 -12.05
N GLN A 421 -6.57 -23.03 -11.32
CA GLN A 421 -6.50 -24.49 -11.15
C GLN A 421 -7.76 -25.04 -10.48
N LYS A 422 -8.25 -24.41 -9.39
CA LYS A 422 -9.49 -24.80 -8.71
C LYS A 422 -10.71 -24.73 -9.63
N LEU A 423 -10.75 -23.73 -10.53
CA LEU A 423 -11.82 -23.56 -11.52
C LEU A 423 -11.69 -24.52 -12.72
N GLY A 424 -10.61 -25.31 -12.82
CA GLY A 424 -10.34 -26.19 -13.96
C GLY A 424 -10.03 -25.44 -15.26
N ILE A 425 -9.50 -24.21 -15.15
CA ILE A 425 -9.23 -23.33 -16.28
C ILE A 425 -7.73 -23.36 -16.61
N SER A 426 -7.39 -23.41 -17.90
CA SER A 426 -6.00 -23.35 -18.36
C SER A 426 -5.31 -22.05 -17.91
N THR A 427 -4.09 -22.17 -17.40
CA THR A 427 -3.22 -21.05 -16.97
C THR A 427 -2.48 -20.37 -18.12
N SER A 428 -2.66 -20.85 -19.36
CA SER A 428 -2.08 -20.22 -20.54
C SER A 428 -2.70 -18.84 -20.78
N THR A 429 -1.89 -17.79 -20.66
CA THR A 429 -2.23 -16.44 -21.11
C THR A 429 -2.50 -16.44 -22.62
N PRO A 430 -3.59 -15.82 -23.11
CA PRO A 430 -3.86 -15.70 -24.55
C PRO A 430 -2.86 -14.81 -25.29
#